data_AF-A0AAU2IF96-F1
#
_entry.id   AF-A0AAU2IF96-F1
#
_cell.length_a   1.000
_cell.length_b   1.000
_cell.length_c   1.000
_cell.angle_alpha   90.00
_cell.angle_beta   90.00
_cell.angle_gamma   90.00
#
_symmetry.space_group_name_H-M   'P 1'
#
loop_
_entity.id
_entity.type
_entity.pdbx_description
1 polymer ?
#
loop_
_entity_poly.entity_id
_entity_poly.type
_entity_poly.pdbx_seq_one_letter_code
_entity_poly.pdbx_strand_id
1 'polypeptide(L)'
;MSEVQTDRIVILAREQAVYLDQCIDSTLPVVADEGLRERYLANAASRLRAYSLGYFATRNLEVEGRCHEAILAASAGGGLLTSEAGRELLNSCDNYSSEMVSALRAFPT
;
A
#
# COMPACT_ATOMS: atom_id res chain seq x y z
N MET A 1 21.27 2.03 -6.14
CA MET A 1 20.09 1.70 -6.96
C MET A 1 19.91 2.82 -7.97
N SER A 2 19.68 2.52 -9.24
CA SER A 2 19.43 3.56 -10.25
C SER A 2 17.98 4.07 -10.20
N GLU A 3 17.72 5.22 -10.79
CA GLU A 3 16.37 5.79 -10.95
C GLU A 3 15.44 4.80 -11.66
N VAL A 4 15.90 4.23 -12.78
CA VAL A 4 15.19 3.19 -13.54
C VAL A 4 14.82 1.97 -12.69
N GLN A 5 15.72 1.53 -11.80
CA GLN A 5 15.43 0.41 -10.89
C GLN A 5 14.37 0.80 -9.85
N THR A 6 14.41 2.04 -9.37
CA THR A 6 13.46 2.57 -8.40
C THR A 6 12.06 2.66 -8.99
N ASP A 7 11.95 3.27 -10.18
CA ASP A 7 10.67 3.41 -10.89
C ASP A 7 10.06 2.05 -11.18
N ARG A 8 10.88 1.09 -11.61
CA ARG A 8 10.42 -0.28 -11.86
C ARG A 8 9.84 -0.92 -10.61
N ILE A 9 10.45 -0.73 -9.44
CA ILE A 9 9.93 -1.26 -8.17
C ILE A 9 8.57 -0.64 -7.84
N VAL A 10 8.44 0.68 -7.98
CA VAL A 10 7.18 1.40 -7.71
C VAL A 10 6.07 0.92 -8.64
N ILE A 11 6.35 0.81 -9.94
CA ILE A 11 5.38 0.33 -10.94
C ILE A 11 4.95 -1.10 -10.63
N LEU A 12 5.89 -2.01 -10.42
CA LEU A 12 5.58 -3.42 -10.15
C LEU A 12 4.78 -3.59 -8.85
N ALA A 13 5.08 -2.81 -7.81
CA ALA A 13 4.33 -2.84 -6.56
C ALA A 13 2.87 -2.40 -6.76
N ARG A 14 2.64 -1.35 -7.56
CA ARG A 14 1.29 -0.89 -7.92
C ARG A 14 0.55 -1.94 -8.75
N GLU A 15 1.18 -2.48 -9.79
CA GLU A 15 0.60 -3.52 -10.65
C GLU A 15 0.23 -4.76 -9.85
N GLN A 16 1.09 -5.19 -8.93
CA GLN A 16 0.82 -6.30 -8.03
C GLN A 16 -0.38 -6.03 -7.11
N ALA A 17 -0.48 -4.82 -6.55
CA ALA A 17 -1.60 -4.45 -5.69
C ALA A 17 -2.94 -4.48 -6.45
N VAL A 18 -2.96 -3.94 -7.67
CA VAL A 18 -4.14 -3.98 -8.55
C VAL A 18 -4.51 -5.40 -8.94
N TYR A 19 -3.51 -6.22 -9.30
CA TYR A 19 -3.75 -7.62 -9.64
C TYR A 19 -4.32 -8.41 -8.46
N LEU A 20 -3.80 -8.17 -7.25
CA LEU A 20 -4.30 -8.81 -6.04
C LEU A 20 -5.76 -8.45 -5.75
N ASP A 21 -6.15 -7.18 -5.90
CA ASP A 21 -7.54 -6.76 -5.77
C ASP A 21 -8.44 -7.52 -6.76
N GLN A 22 -8.05 -7.62 -8.03
CA GLN A 22 -8.80 -8.36 -9.05
C GLN A 22 -8.93 -9.86 -8.73
N CYS A 23 -7.88 -10.48 -8.19
CA CYS A 23 -7.94 -11.86 -7.75
C CYS A 23 -8.93 -12.04 -6.60
N ILE A 24 -8.89 -11.17 -5.58
CA ILE A 24 -9.80 -11.26 -4.43
C ILE A 24 -11.26 -11.08 -4.86
N ASP A 25 -11.54 -10.10 -5.73
CA ASP A 25 -12.88 -9.84 -6.25
C ASP A 25 -13.43 -11.03 -7.06
N SER A 26 -12.56 -11.85 -7.66
CA SER A 26 -12.95 -12.96 -8.53
C SER A 26 -13.01 -14.34 -7.87
N THR A 27 -12.34 -14.56 -6.72
CA THR A 27 -12.15 -15.91 -6.14
C THR A 27 -12.92 -16.23 -4.85
N LEU A 28 -13.92 -15.44 -4.44
CA LEU A 28 -14.56 -15.56 -3.12
C LEU A 28 -14.97 -17.00 -2.72
N PRO A 29 -14.59 -17.39 -1.50
CA PRO A 29 -15.58 -17.31 -0.43
C PRO A 29 -15.20 -16.17 0.52
N VAL A 30 -16.19 -15.37 0.89
CA VAL A 30 -16.16 -14.27 1.89
C VAL A 30 -14.98 -14.42 2.82
N VAL A 31 -13.91 -13.68 2.52
CA VAL A 31 -12.71 -13.69 3.36
C VAL A 31 -13.12 -12.97 4.65
N ALA A 32 -12.86 -13.60 5.80
CA ALA A 32 -12.99 -12.90 7.07
C ALA A 32 -12.22 -11.56 6.96
N ASP A 33 -12.89 -10.45 7.25
CA ASP A 33 -12.43 -9.05 7.09
C ASP A 33 -12.80 -8.31 5.80
N GLU A 34 -13.63 -8.86 4.90
CA GLU A 34 -14.17 -8.12 3.75
C GLU A 34 -14.90 -6.82 4.19
N GLY A 35 -15.71 -6.88 5.25
CA GLY A 35 -16.35 -5.71 5.83
C GLY A 35 -15.38 -4.71 6.51
N LEU A 36 -14.14 -5.09 6.82
CA LEU A 36 -13.11 -4.12 7.23
C LEU A 36 -12.51 -3.41 6.01
N ARG A 37 -12.29 -4.12 4.90
CA ARG A 37 -11.76 -3.55 3.66
C ARG A 37 -12.73 -2.55 3.04
N GLU A 38 -14.01 -2.89 2.96
CA GLU A 38 -15.06 -1.98 2.48
C GLU A 38 -15.17 -0.72 3.34
N ARG A 39 -15.16 -0.89 4.67
CA ARG A 39 -15.16 0.25 5.61
C ARG A 39 -13.92 1.12 5.43
N TYR A 40 -12.75 0.53 5.21
CA TYR A 40 -11.54 1.29 4.93
C TYR A 40 -11.70 2.10 3.63
N LEU A 41 -12.15 1.47 2.54
CA LEU A 41 -12.36 2.15 1.25
C LEU A 41 -13.39 3.30 1.35
N ALA A 42 -14.49 3.10 2.08
CA ALA A 42 -15.48 4.14 2.33
C ALA A 42 -14.87 5.36 3.06
N ASN A 43 -13.99 5.10 4.03
CA ASN A 43 -13.36 6.12 4.86
C ASN A 43 -12.03 6.66 4.29
N ALA A 44 -11.52 6.11 3.19
CA ALA A 44 -10.27 6.57 2.58
C ALA A 44 -10.35 8.05 2.18
N ALA A 45 -9.21 8.74 2.15
CA ALA A 45 -9.15 10.15 1.76
C ALA A 45 -9.82 10.36 0.39
N SER A 46 -10.56 11.47 0.21
CA SER A 46 -11.31 11.75 -1.02
C SER A 46 -10.44 11.69 -2.28
N ARG A 47 -9.19 12.18 -2.18
CA ARG A 47 -8.18 12.11 -3.24
C ARG A 47 -7.86 10.67 -3.68
N LEU A 48 -7.88 9.72 -2.76
CA LEU A 48 -7.61 8.31 -3.04
C LEU A 48 -8.85 7.64 -3.65
N ARG A 49 -10.04 7.95 -3.12
CA ARG A 49 -11.31 7.43 -3.68
C ARG A 49 -11.56 7.84 -5.12
N ALA A 50 -11.04 8.99 -5.55
CA ALA A 50 -11.16 9.47 -6.94
C ALA A 50 -10.58 8.48 -7.97
N TYR A 51 -9.61 7.64 -7.58
CA TYR A 51 -9.02 6.64 -8.46
C TYR A 51 -9.86 5.36 -8.58
N SER A 52 -10.93 5.20 -7.79
CA SER A 52 -11.83 4.03 -7.81
C SER A 52 -11.08 2.69 -7.75
N LEU A 53 -10.05 2.63 -6.91
CA LEU A 53 -9.19 1.46 -6.74
C LEU A 53 -9.75 0.50 -5.70
N GLY A 54 -9.34 -0.77 -5.79
CA GLY A 54 -9.56 -1.77 -4.76
C GLY A 54 -8.76 -1.50 -3.47
N TYR A 55 -8.89 -2.39 -2.49
CA TYR A 55 -8.33 -2.20 -1.15
C TYR A 55 -6.80 -2.10 -1.17
N PHE A 56 -6.12 -3.09 -1.77
CA PHE A 56 -4.66 -3.14 -1.78
C PHE A 56 -4.08 -2.01 -2.62
N ALA A 57 -4.67 -1.71 -3.78
CA ALA A 57 -4.23 -0.60 -4.62
C ALA A 57 -4.41 0.77 -3.93
N THR A 58 -5.52 0.97 -3.19
CA THR A 58 -5.74 2.19 -2.39
C THR A 58 -4.71 2.32 -1.26
N ARG A 59 -4.44 1.22 -0.53
CA ARG A 59 -3.43 1.17 0.54
C ARG A 59 -2.02 1.44 0.00
N ASN A 60 -1.70 0.88 -1.16
CA ASN A 60 -0.41 1.11 -1.82
C ASN A 60 -0.19 2.59 -2.10
N LEU A 61 -1.19 3.29 -2.66
CA LEU A 61 -1.09 4.72 -2.93
C LEU A 61 -0.99 5.55 -1.65
N GLU A 62 -1.66 5.14 -0.58
CA GLU A 62 -1.52 5.82 0.71
C GLU A 62 -0.09 5.72 1.25
N VAL A 63 0.48 4.51 1.26
CA VAL A 63 1.86 4.26 1.70
C VAL A 63 2.85 5.04 0.82
N GLU A 64 2.67 5.01 -0.49
CA GLU A 64 3.52 5.76 -1.42
C GLU A 64 3.45 7.29 -1.19
N GLY A 65 2.26 7.82 -0.94
CA GLY A 65 2.07 9.23 -0.57
C GLY A 65 2.86 9.59 0.70
N ARG A 66 2.77 8.76 1.73
CA ARG A 66 3.54 8.94 2.98
C ARG A 66 5.04 8.83 2.75
N CYS A 67 5.49 7.93 1.87
CA CYS A 67 6.90 7.84 1.46
C CYS A 67 7.39 9.17 0.87
N HIS A 68 6.64 9.74 -0.08
CA HIS A 68 6.99 11.02 -0.69
C HIS A 68 7.02 12.16 0.33
N GLU A 69 6.01 12.26 1.19
CA GLU A 69 5.94 13.28 2.25
C GLU A 69 7.16 13.17 3.20
N ALA A 70 7.52 11.95 3.61
CA ALA A 70 8.65 11.73 4.51
C ALA A 70 10.01 12.02 3.85
N ILE A 71 10.19 11.64 2.58
CA ILE A 71 11.41 11.95 1.80
C ILE A 71 11.60 13.47 1.68
N LEU A 72 10.52 14.20 1.36
CA LEU A 72 10.55 15.66 1.29
C LEU A 72 10.89 16.27 2.65
N ALA A 73 10.30 15.79 3.74
CA ALA A 73 10.60 16.27 5.08
C ALA A 73 12.05 15.99 5.51
N ALA A 74 12.60 14.82 5.18
CA ALA A 74 13.98 14.46 5.51
C ALA A 74 15.01 15.30 4.74
N SER A 75 14.69 15.70 3.50
CA SER A 75 15.56 16.58 2.71
C SER A 75 15.84 17.94 3.37
N ALA A 76 15.02 18.34 4.36
CA ALA A 76 15.19 19.57 5.15
C ALA A 76 16.23 19.46 6.28
N GLY A 77 17.03 18.38 6.34
CA GLY A 77 18.20 18.27 7.24
C GLY A 77 18.07 17.23 8.36
N GLY A 78 17.01 16.42 8.37
CA GLY A 78 16.81 15.31 9.31
C GLY A 78 17.04 13.96 8.65
N GLY A 79 17.66 13.02 9.36
CA GLY A 79 17.78 11.64 8.88
C GLY A 79 16.41 10.96 8.81
N LEU A 80 15.97 10.55 7.61
CA LEU A 80 14.66 9.92 7.38
C LEU A 80 14.41 8.78 8.39
N LEU A 81 15.31 7.79 8.43
CA LEU A 81 15.14 6.59 9.25
C LEU A 81 15.33 6.82 10.75
N THR A 82 15.93 7.93 11.16
CA THR A 82 16.13 8.24 12.58
C THR A 82 15.00 9.08 13.16
N SER A 83 14.24 9.77 12.29
CA SER A 83 13.07 10.57 12.64
C SER A 83 11.85 9.71 13.04
N GLU A 84 10.94 10.30 13.81
CA GLU A 84 9.65 9.69 14.17
C GLU A 84 8.83 9.38 12.90
N ALA A 85 8.70 10.36 12.00
CA ALA A 85 7.97 10.21 10.74
C ALA A 85 8.51 9.04 9.88
N GLY A 86 9.83 8.85 9.84
CA GLY A 86 10.41 7.72 9.12
C GLY A 86 10.15 6.36 9.79
N ARG A 87 10.07 6.31 11.12
CA ARG A 87 9.69 5.07 11.84
C ARG A 87 8.22 4.74 11.61
N GLU A 88 7.35 5.73 11.64
CA GLU A 88 5.93 5.56 11.31
C GLU A 88 5.74 5.10 9.85
N LEU A 89 6.56 5.61 8.94
CA LEU A 89 6.57 5.16 7.56
C LEU A 89 6.96 3.68 7.44
N LEU A 90 8.05 3.26 8.09
CA LEU A 90 8.47 1.86 8.10
C LEU A 90 7.38 0.94 8.66
N ASN A 91 6.75 1.32 9.78
CA ASN A 91 5.62 0.59 10.34
C ASN A 91 4.45 0.49 9.35
N SER A 92 4.18 1.55 8.59
CA SER A 92 3.12 1.56 7.56
C SER A 92 3.46 0.58 6.42
N CYS A 93 4.71 0.57 5.95
CA CYS A 93 5.20 -0.38 4.95
C CYS A 93 5.15 -1.83 5.44
N ASP A 94 5.55 -2.09 6.68
CA ASP A 94 5.56 -3.43 7.28
C ASP A 94 4.13 -3.96 7.48
N ASN A 95 3.20 -3.12 7.94
CA ASN A 95 1.79 -3.48 8.07
C ASN A 95 1.17 -3.81 6.70
N TYR A 96 1.40 -2.96 5.70
CA TYR A 96 0.88 -3.18 4.35
C TYR A 96 1.45 -4.45 3.71
N SER A 97 2.76 -4.65 3.77
CA SER A 97 3.41 -5.85 3.22
C SER A 97 2.96 -7.13 3.94
N SER A 98 2.75 -7.09 5.25
CA SER A 98 2.24 -8.22 6.04
C SER A 98 0.81 -8.60 5.65
N GLU A 99 -0.06 -7.60 5.43
CA GLU A 99 -1.43 -7.82 4.93
C GLU A 99 -1.41 -8.43 3.52
N MET A 100 -0.58 -7.91 2.62
CA MET A 100 -0.44 -8.41 1.25
C MET A 100 0.07 -9.86 1.23
N VAL A 101 1.11 -10.18 2.00
CA VAL A 101 1.65 -11.54 2.11
C VAL A 101 0.60 -12.50 2.69
N SER A 102 -0.16 -12.06 3.69
CA SER A 102 -1.25 -12.85 4.26
C SER A 102 -2.34 -13.15 3.24
N ALA A 103 -2.73 -12.15 2.43
CA ALA A 103 -3.70 -12.34 1.35
C ALA A 103 -3.18 -13.30 0.27
N LEU A 104 -1.93 -13.14 -0.17
CA LEU A 104 -1.30 -14.03 -1.16
C LEU A 104 -1.23 -15.48 -0.68
N ARG A 105 -0.94 -15.71 0.60
CA ARG A 105 -0.91 -17.05 1.21
C ARG A 105 -2.28 -17.70 1.33
N ALA A 106 -3.35 -16.91 1.30
CA ALA A 106 -4.71 -17.41 1.39
C ALA A 106 -5.25 -17.93 0.04
N PHE A 107 -4.58 -17.63 -1.07
CA PHE A 107 -4.97 -18.20 -2.37
C PHE A 107 -4.65 -19.70 -2.41
N PRO A 108 -5.61 -20.54 -2.84
CA PRO A 108 -5.35 -21.95 -3.05
C PRO A 108 -4.32 -22.12 -4.18
N THR A 109 -3.27 -22.90 -3.91
CA THR A 109 -2.24 -23.32 -4.87
C THR A 109 -2.75 -24.38 -5.83
#